data_AF-A0A939V7F0-F1
#
_entry.id   AF-A0A939V7F0-F1
#
_cell.length_a   1.000
_cell.length_b   1.000
_cell.length_c   1.000
_cell.angle_alpha   90.00
_cell.angle_beta   90.00
_cell.angle_gamma   90.00
#
_symmetry.space_group_name_H-M   'P 1'
#
loop_
_entity.id
_entity.type
_entity.pdbx_description
1 polymer ?
#
loop_
_entity_poly.entity_id
_entity_poly.type
_entity_poly.pdbx_seq_one_letter_code
_entity_poly.pdbx_strand_id
1 'polypeptide(L)'
;MSYEERAEKAMELFSQGYNCAQSVVGAWADHYGMDIDTALRISSSFGGGIGRMRLTCGAASGMFMLAGLQTGTTDPKNREAKAHNYEVVQHLAAEFKKEMGSINCGELLAMAQANGAEEGSKNSMDKSPVPEERTPEYYRKRPCREIVGCASRIFARYLDAERPE
;
A
#
# COMPACT_ATOMS: atom_id res chain seq x y z
N MET A 1 10.66 5.76 15.96
CA MET A 1 10.40 6.05 14.54
C MET A 1 9.19 6.97 14.48
N SER A 2 9.34 8.16 13.92
CA SER A 2 8.24 9.10 13.67
C SER A 2 7.30 8.57 12.60
N TYR A 3 6.15 9.22 12.39
CA TYR A 3 5.22 8.81 11.33
C TYR A 3 5.77 9.13 9.93
N GLU A 4 6.54 10.19 9.79
CA GLU A 4 7.22 10.56 8.55
C GLU A 4 8.28 9.53 8.15
N GLU A 5 9.08 9.07 9.12
CA GLU A 5 10.13 8.05 8.92
C GLU A 5 9.54 6.71 8.44
N ARG A 6 8.27 6.41 8.74
CA ARG A 6 7.61 5.17 8.29
C ARG A 6 7.40 5.13 6.78
N ALA A 7 7.27 6.28 6.11
CA ALA A 7 7.20 6.32 4.66
C ALA A 7 8.53 5.92 4.01
N GLU A 8 9.64 6.42 4.57
CA GLU A 8 10.98 6.01 4.14
C GLU A 8 11.21 4.53 4.41
N LYS A 9 10.81 4.05 5.59
CA LYS A 9 10.88 2.63 5.93
C LYS A 9 10.11 1.74 4.96
N ALA A 10 8.91 2.16 4.54
CA ALA A 10 8.13 1.42 3.56
C ALA A 10 8.84 1.37 2.20
N MET A 11 9.44 2.48 1.75
CA MET A 11 10.23 2.50 0.51
C MET A 11 11.49 1.63 0.60
N GLU A 12 12.16 1.59 1.75
CA GLU A 12 13.29 0.69 2.01
C GLU A 12 12.87 -0.78 1.90
N LEU A 13 11.78 -1.17 2.57
CA LEU A 13 11.27 -2.54 2.51
C LEU A 13 10.94 -2.94 1.05
N PHE A 14 10.33 -2.06 0.27
CA PHE A 14 10.09 -2.34 -1.14
C PHE A 14 11.40 -2.53 -1.94
N SER A 15 12.42 -1.76 -1.60
CA SER A 15 13.76 -1.85 -2.20
C SER A 15 14.52 -3.13 -1.79
N GLN A 16 14.13 -3.76 -0.67
CA GLN A 16 14.62 -5.07 -0.25
C GLN A 16 13.92 -6.25 -0.96
N GLY A 17 12.91 -5.97 -1.80
CA GLY A 17 12.24 -6.96 -2.63
C GLY A 17 10.85 -7.38 -2.15
N TYR A 18 10.40 -6.88 -0.99
CA TYR A 18 9.02 -7.06 -0.55
C TYR A 18 8.03 -6.46 -1.56
N ASN A 19 6.81 -7.00 -1.58
CA ASN A 19 5.77 -6.43 -2.42
C ASN A 19 5.20 -5.13 -1.80
N CYS A 20 4.37 -4.41 -2.57
CA CYS A 20 3.85 -3.11 -2.13
C CYS A 20 3.08 -3.17 -0.80
N ALA A 21 2.24 -4.18 -0.59
CA ALA A 21 1.46 -4.33 0.63
C ALA A 21 2.34 -4.72 1.82
N GLN A 22 3.24 -5.68 1.63
CA GLN A 22 4.25 -6.07 2.62
C GLN A 22 5.09 -4.90 3.08
N SER A 23 5.47 -4.04 2.15
CA SER A 23 6.29 -2.87 2.44
C SER A 23 5.54 -1.84 3.28
N VAL A 24 4.26 -1.57 2.97
CA VAL A 24 3.42 -0.67 3.77
C VAL A 24 3.13 -1.28 5.14
N VAL A 25 2.60 -2.50 5.22
CA VAL A 25 2.22 -3.11 6.51
C VAL A 25 3.44 -3.36 7.39
N GLY A 26 4.54 -3.84 6.82
CA GLY A 26 5.79 -4.08 7.56
C GLY A 26 6.40 -2.82 8.16
N ALA A 27 6.26 -1.66 7.49
CA ALA A 27 6.74 -0.38 8.01
C ALA A 27 5.94 0.13 9.23
N TRP A 28 4.77 -0.46 9.51
CA TRP A 28 3.87 -0.08 10.60
C TRP A 28 3.66 -1.21 11.62
N ALA A 29 4.27 -2.38 11.42
CA ALA A 29 4.05 -3.55 12.26
C ALA A 29 4.39 -3.29 13.74
N ASP A 30 5.54 -2.67 14.00
CA ASP A 30 6.00 -2.30 15.35
C ASP A 30 5.06 -1.29 16.04
N HIS A 31 4.43 -0.39 15.29
CA HIS A 31 3.48 0.59 15.85
C HIS A 31 2.29 -0.09 16.51
N TYR A 32 1.81 -1.18 15.89
CA TYR A 32 0.66 -1.95 16.35
C TYR A 32 1.04 -3.17 17.20
N GLY A 33 2.32 -3.31 17.58
CA GLY A 33 2.82 -4.48 18.31
C GLY A 33 2.67 -5.80 17.54
N MET A 34 2.55 -5.74 16.22
CA MET A 34 2.46 -6.92 15.35
C MET A 34 3.87 -7.43 15.04
N ASP A 35 4.06 -8.74 15.14
CA ASP A 35 5.33 -9.35 14.72
C ASP A 35 5.53 -9.20 13.21
N ILE A 36 6.78 -8.91 12.80
CA ILE A 36 7.09 -8.58 11.41
C ILE A 36 6.81 -9.76 10.46
N ASP A 37 6.99 -11.00 10.92
CA ASP A 37 6.75 -12.19 10.10
C ASP A 37 5.26 -12.36 9.78
N THR A 38 4.39 -12.17 10.76
CA THR A 38 2.94 -12.16 10.57
C THR A 38 2.55 -11.03 9.64
N ALA A 39 3.03 -9.80 9.88
CA ALA A 39 2.76 -8.64 9.03
C ALA A 39 3.09 -8.92 7.55
N LEU A 40 4.27 -9.51 7.29
CA LEU A 40 4.72 -9.85 5.94
C LEU A 40 3.95 -11.02 5.32
N ARG A 41 3.53 -12.01 6.11
CA ARG A 41 2.75 -13.18 5.63
C ARG A 41 1.31 -12.79 5.28
N ILE A 42 0.62 -12.06 6.15
CA ILE A 42 -0.79 -11.71 5.91
C ILE A 42 -0.98 -10.74 4.73
N SER A 43 0.04 -9.93 4.44
CA SER A 43 0.03 -8.96 3.34
C SER A 43 0.64 -9.48 2.03
N SER A 44 1.21 -10.70 2.01
CA SER A 44 1.94 -11.21 0.84
C SER A 44 1.06 -11.38 -0.41
N SER A 45 -0.23 -11.67 -0.24
CA SER A 45 -1.15 -11.94 -1.35
C SER A 45 -1.50 -10.72 -2.19
N PHE A 46 -1.26 -9.50 -1.69
CA PHE A 46 -1.74 -8.26 -2.30
C PHE A 46 -0.76 -7.66 -3.33
N GLY A 47 0.44 -8.25 -3.47
CA GLY A 47 1.47 -7.80 -4.41
C GLY A 47 1.03 -7.83 -5.88
N GLY A 48 1.48 -6.87 -6.68
CA GLY A 48 1.14 -6.79 -8.11
C GLY A 48 -0.35 -6.52 -8.40
N GLY A 49 -1.12 -6.15 -7.38
CA GLY A 49 -2.54 -5.87 -7.45
C GLY A 49 -3.42 -7.11 -7.22
N ILE A 50 -3.16 -7.81 -6.11
CA ILE A 50 -3.70 -9.13 -5.70
C ILE A 50 -3.11 -10.32 -6.47
N GLY A 51 -1.81 -10.53 -6.39
CA GLY A 51 -1.17 -11.67 -7.06
C GLY A 51 -1.05 -11.46 -8.57
N ARG A 52 -0.59 -10.27 -8.97
CA ARG A 52 -0.35 -9.86 -10.37
C ARG A 52 -1.60 -9.70 -11.25
N MET A 53 -2.82 -9.76 -10.71
CA MET A 53 -4.05 -9.55 -11.48
C MET A 53 -4.29 -8.10 -11.94
N ARG A 54 -3.47 -7.14 -11.51
CA ARG A 54 -3.60 -5.71 -11.84
C ARG A 54 -4.92 -5.08 -11.38
N LEU A 55 -5.52 -5.64 -10.32
CA LEU A 55 -6.72 -5.11 -9.67
C LEU A 55 -6.31 -4.06 -8.61
N THR A 56 -6.88 -4.10 -7.41
CA THR A 56 -6.60 -3.12 -6.35
C THR A 56 -5.10 -3.07 -6.01
N CYS A 57 -4.52 -1.87 -6.01
CA CYS A 57 -3.12 -1.59 -5.72
C CYS A 57 -2.71 -2.14 -4.35
N GLY A 58 -1.61 -2.89 -4.32
CA GLY A 58 -1.12 -3.50 -3.08
C GLY A 58 -0.73 -2.47 -2.00
N ALA A 59 -0.19 -1.30 -2.36
CA ALA A 59 0.11 -0.26 -1.38
C ALA A 59 -1.16 0.31 -0.73
N ALA A 60 -2.20 0.57 -1.55
CA ALA A 60 -3.50 1.00 -1.04
C ALA A 60 -4.13 -0.09 -0.16
N SER A 61 -4.09 -1.36 -0.57
CA SER A 61 -4.54 -2.49 0.26
C SER A 61 -3.80 -2.56 1.59
N GLY A 62 -2.47 -2.39 1.59
CA GLY A 62 -1.68 -2.34 2.83
C GLY A 62 -2.13 -1.20 3.75
N MET A 63 -2.35 0.00 3.22
CA MET A 63 -2.88 1.13 3.97
C MET A 63 -4.28 0.85 4.55
N PHE A 64 -5.15 0.15 3.82
CA PHE A 64 -6.48 -0.25 4.33
C PHE A 64 -6.38 -1.32 5.43
N MET A 65 -5.38 -2.20 5.39
CA MET A 65 -5.10 -3.12 6.49
C MET A 65 -4.71 -2.36 7.75
N LEU A 66 -3.91 -1.30 7.64
CA LEU A 66 -3.55 -0.44 8.77
C LEU A 66 -4.76 0.32 9.34
N ALA A 67 -5.66 0.79 8.49
CA ALA A 67 -6.94 1.35 8.95
C ALA A 67 -7.75 0.33 9.76
N GLY A 68 -7.75 -0.94 9.34
CA GLY A 68 -8.33 -2.05 10.11
C GLY A 68 -7.69 -2.25 11.49
N LEU A 69 -6.36 -2.11 11.60
CA LEU A 69 -5.66 -2.18 12.89
C LEU A 69 -5.98 -0.98 13.79
N GLN A 70 -6.20 0.20 13.20
CA GLN A 70 -6.46 1.43 13.95
C GLN A 70 -7.91 1.52 14.46
N THR A 71 -8.89 1.26 13.59
CA THR A 71 -10.31 1.56 13.85
C THR A 71 -11.24 0.36 13.71
N GLY A 72 -10.71 -0.81 13.37
CA GLY A 72 -11.48 -2.03 13.23
C GLY A 72 -12.06 -2.52 14.56
N THR A 73 -13.13 -3.33 14.48
CA THR A 73 -13.77 -3.92 15.65
C THR A 73 -13.77 -5.44 15.57
N THR A 74 -13.58 -6.09 16.71
CA THR A 74 -13.70 -7.54 16.88
C THR A 74 -15.10 -7.97 17.32
N ASP A 75 -15.97 -7.02 17.71
CA ASP A 75 -17.37 -7.31 18.03
C ASP A 75 -18.19 -7.40 16.73
N PRO A 76 -18.74 -8.58 16.37
CA PRO A 76 -19.54 -8.72 15.16
C PRO A 76 -20.82 -7.87 15.19
N LYS A 77 -21.31 -7.44 16.36
CA LYS A 77 -22.54 -6.67 16.54
C LYS A 77 -22.31 -5.16 16.58
N ASN A 78 -21.08 -4.70 16.75
CA ASN A 78 -20.77 -3.27 16.78
C ASN A 78 -20.81 -2.66 15.36
N ARG A 79 -22.02 -2.28 14.93
CA ARG A 79 -22.26 -1.69 13.60
C ARG A 79 -21.66 -0.31 13.44
N GLU A 80 -21.59 0.46 14.53
CA GLU A 80 -21.07 1.83 14.53
C GLU A 80 -19.57 1.82 14.28
N ALA A 81 -18.80 1.00 15.02
CA ALA A 81 -17.36 0.87 14.79
C ALA A 81 -17.03 0.32 13.38
N LYS A 82 -17.84 -0.60 12.85
CA LYS A 82 -17.70 -1.05 11.45
C LYS A 82 -17.93 0.09 10.46
N ALA A 83 -18.98 0.89 10.66
CA ALA A 83 -19.26 2.04 9.80
C ALA A 83 -18.13 3.07 9.84
N HIS A 84 -17.61 3.36 11.04
CA HIS A 84 -16.47 4.25 11.22
C HIS A 84 -15.21 3.73 10.51
N ASN A 85 -14.88 2.44 10.61
CA ASN A 85 -13.76 1.87 9.85
C ASN A 85 -13.94 2.02 8.33
N TYR A 86 -15.16 1.83 7.82
CA TYR A 86 -15.44 2.01 6.39
C TYR A 86 -15.30 3.46 5.95
N GLU A 87 -15.73 4.41 6.77
CA GLU A 87 -15.53 5.84 6.54
C GLU A 87 -14.04 6.19 6.45
N VAL A 88 -13.23 5.69 7.39
CA VAL A 88 -11.77 5.88 7.38
C VAL A 88 -11.14 5.29 6.11
N VAL A 89 -11.51 4.07 5.73
CA VAL A 89 -11.01 3.44 4.49
C VAL A 89 -11.42 4.23 3.24
N GLN A 90 -12.66 4.75 3.19
CA GLN A 90 -13.13 5.60 2.09
C GLN A 90 -12.35 6.91 2.02
N HIS A 91 -12.09 7.55 3.16
CA HIS A 91 -11.27 8.76 3.25
C HIS A 91 -9.85 8.51 2.76
N LEU A 92 -9.17 7.48 3.27
CA LEU A 92 -7.81 7.12 2.85
C LEU A 92 -7.76 6.77 1.35
N ALA A 93 -8.78 6.07 0.83
CA ALA A 93 -8.88 5.78 -0.60
C ALA A 93 -9.07 7.05 -1.44
N ALA A 94 -9.82 8.03 -0.96
CA ALA A 94 -10.01 9.31 -1.63
C ALA A 94 -8.70 10.11 -1.68
N GLU A 95 -7.97 10.22 -0.57
CA GLU A 95 -6.67 10.90 -0.53
C GLU A 95 -5.64 10.18 -1.41
N PHE A 96 -5.64 8.85 -1.43
CA PHE A 96 -4.76 8.08 -2.32
C PHE A 96 -5.09 8.32 -3.80
N LYS A 97 -6.38 8.33 -4.18
CA LYS A 97 -6.79 8.67 -5.55
C LYS A 97 -6.42 10.10 -5.94
N LYS A 98 -6.51 11.03 -5.00
CA LYS A 98 -6.15 12.44 -5.23
C LYS A 98 -4.66 12.60 -5.53
N GLU A 99 -3.79 11.87 -4.81
CA GLU A 99 -2.33 11.94 -5.05
C GLU A 99 -1.85 11.07 -6.22
N MET A 100 -2.44 9.88 -6.40
CA MET A 100 -1.94 8.87 -7.35
C MET A 100 -2.80 8.71 -8.60
N GLY A 101 -4.00 9.30 -8.64
CA GLY A 101 -4.96 9.21 -9.74
C GLY A 101 -5.90 8.00 -9.71
N SER A 102 -5.49 6.87 -9.14
CA SER A 102 -6.32 5.66 -9.05
C SER A 102 -5.94 4.77 -7.86
N ILE A 103 -6.83 3.83 -7.50
CA ILE A 103 -6.51 2.69 -6.61
C ILE A 103 -6.30 1.39 -7.40
N ASN A 104 -6.51 1.39 -8.71
CA ASN A 104 -6.28 0.23 -9.56
C ASN A 104 -4.80 0.16 -9.98
N CYS A 105 -4.16 -0.98 -9.76
CA CYS A 105 -2.76 -1.21 -10.04
C CYS A 105 -2.43 -1.10 -11.54
N GLY A 106 -3.27 -1.64 -12.42
CA GLY A 106 -3.08 -1.55 -13.87
C GLY A 106 -3.15 -0.11 -14.37
N GLU A 107 -4.14 0.64 -13.90
CA GLU A 107 -4.30 2.07 -14.23
C GLU A 107 -3.11 2.90 -13.76
N LEU A 108 -2.65 2.70 -12.52
CA LEU A 108 -1.47 3.39 -11.98
C LEU A 108 -0.21 3.15 -12.82
N LEU A 109 0.01 1.90 -13.25
CA LEU A 109 1.15 1.56 -14.09
C LEU A 109 1.01 2.18 -15.49
N ALA A 110 -0.20 2.15 -16.08
CA ALA A 110 -0.46 2.74 -17.38
C ALA A 110 -0.27 4.27 -17.38
N MET A 111 -0.73 4.96 -16.32
CA MET A 111 -0.53 6.41 -16.16
C MET A 111 0.96 6.76 -16.02
N ALA A 112 1.73 5.97 -15.26
CA ALA A 112 3.17 6.19 -15.14
C ALA A 112 3.89 6.05 -16.50
N GLN A 113 3.50 5.07 -17.32
CA GLN A 113 4.02 4.92 -18.68
C GLN A 113 3.65 6.11 -19.57
N ALA A 114 2.39 6.55 -19.53
CA ALA A 114 1.94 7.72 -20.29
C ALA A 114 2.68 9.01 -19.89
N ASN A 115 3.12 9.10 -18.64
CA ASN A 115 3.91 10.22 -18.12
C ASN A 115 5.44 10.05 -18.31
N GLY A 116 5.88 9.14 -19.19
CA GLY A 116 7.27 9.00 -19.59
C GLY A 116 8.12 8.04 -18.74
N ALA A 117 7.52 7.19 -17.90
CA ALA A 117 8.26 6.06 -17.33
C ALA A 117 8.70 5.09 -18.42
N GLU A 118 9.94 4.58 -18.33
CA GLU A 118 10.52 3.68 -19.34
C GLU A 118 9.59 2.52 -19.71
N GLU A 119 9.53 2.19 -21.01
CA GLU A 119 8.76 1.07 -21.55
C GLU A 119 9.24 -0.25 -20.92
N GLY A 120 8.55 -0.72 -19.88
CA GLY A 120 8.89 -2.02 -19.33
C GLY A 120 8.01 -2.52 -18.18
N SER A 121 7.10 -1.70 -17.66
CA SER A 121 5.95 -2.21 -16.90
C SER A 121 4.79 -2.42 -17.84
N LYS A 122 4.87 -3.42 -18.73
CA LYS A 122 3.73 -3.78 -19.57
C LYS A 122 2.48 -3.83 -18.68
N ASN A 123 1.47 -3.01 -18.99
CA ASN A 123 0.09 -3.25 -18.56
C ASN A 123 -0.45 -4.50 -19.28
N SER A 124 0.39 -5.53 -19.40
CA SER A 124 0.01 -6.78 -20.00
C SER A 124 -0.90 -7.46 -18.99
N MET A 125 -2.05 -7.91 -19.49
CA MET A 125 -2.82 -9.03 -18.94
C MET A 125 -2.00 -10.33 -18.99
N ASP A 126 -0.73 -10.25 -18.62
CA ASP A 126 0.17 -11.37 -18.42
C ASP A 126 -0.35 -12.11 -17.19
N LYS A 127 -0.95 -13.27 -17.45
CA LYS A 127 -1.51 -14.16 -16.43
C LYS A 127 -0.42 -14.93 -15.67
N SER A 128 0.87 -14.66 -15.94
CA SER A 128 1.97 -15.29 -15.22
C SER A 128 1.92 -14.92 -13.74
N PRO A 129 1.98 -15.92 -12.83
CA PRO A 129 2.10 -15.68 -11.41
C PRO A 129 3.53 -15.30 -10.99
N VAL A 130 4.51 -15.43 -11.91
CA VAL A 130 5.94 -15.28 -11.60
C VAL A 130 6.26 -13.79 -11.38
N PRO A 131 6.79 -13.37 -10.23
CA PRO A 131 7.23 -11.99 -10.02
C PRO A 131 8.43 -11.67 -10.92
N GLU A 132 8.51 -10.42 -11.39
CA GLU A 132 9.73 -9.97 -12.09
C GLU A 132 10.90 -9.88 -11.11
N GLU A 133 12.10 -10.16 -11.61
CA GLU A 133 13.34 -10.02 -10.85
C GLU A 133 13.54 -8.55 -10.43
N ARG A 134 14.01 -8.36 -9.19
CA ARG A 134 14.18 -7.03 -8.58
C ARG A 134 15.53 -6.43 -8.98
N THR A 135 15.61 -5.99 -10.23
CA THR A 135 16.80 -5.35 -10.80
C THR A 135 16.75 -3.82 -10.64
N PRO A 136 17.88 -3.10 -10.78
CA PRO A 136 17.85 -1.63 -10.86
C PRO A 136 16.88 -1.10 -11.92
N GLU A 137 16.77 -1.80 -13.07
CA GLU A 137 15.83 -1.45 -14.13
C GLU A 137 14.37 -1.66 -13.72
N TYR A 138 14.06 -2.71 -12.95
CA TYR A 138 12.74 -2.90 -12.36
C TYR A 138 12.29 -1.69 -11.55
N TYR A 139 13.20 -1.12 -10.75
CA TYR A 139 12.90 0.04 -9.91
C TYR A 139 12.80 1.34 -10.70
N ARG A 140 13.59 1.51 -11.77
CA ARG A 140 13.49 2.69 -12.66
C ARG A 140 12.17 2.75 -13.42
N LYS A 141 11.71 1.63 -13.96
CA LYS A 141 10.51 1.58 -14.84
C LYS A 141 9.18 1.52 -14.09
N ARG A 142 9.17 1.51 -12.74
CA ARG A 142 7.96 1.31 -11.94
C ARG A 142 7.78 2.41 -10.90
N PRO A 143 6.58 3.02 -10.81
CA PRO A 143 6.27 4.03 -9.79
C PRO A 143 6.07 3.42 -8.39
N CYS A 144 6.18 2.09 -8.24
CA CYS A 144 5.72 1.37 -7.06
C CYS A 144 6.44 1.78 -5.77
N ARG A 145 7.72 2.19 -5.82
CA ARG A 145 8.44 2.68 -4.65
C ARG A 145 7.78 3.95 -4.09
N GLU A 146 7.54 4.93 -4.95
CA GLU A 146 6.90 6.19 -4.56
C GLU A 146 5.45 6.00 -4.14
N ILE A 147 4.74 5.08 -4.80
CA ILE A 147 3.36 4.70 -4.41
C ILE A 147 3.32 4.13 -2.99
N VAL A 148 4.29 3.29 -2.61
CA VAL A 148 4.40 2.73 -1.25
C VAL A 148 4.68 3.83 -0.22
N GLY A 149 5.57 4.78 -0.55
CA GLY A 149 5.84 5.95 0.28
C GLY A 149 4.60 6.85 0.44
N CYS A 150 3.88 7.12 -0.65
CA CYS A 150 2.62 7.87 -0.66
C CYS A 150 1.56 7.25 0.26
N ALA A 151 1.28 5.95 0.12
CA ALA A 151 0.32 5.25 0.99
C ALA A 151 0.69 5.39 2.48
N SER A 152 1.96 5.24 2.81
CA SER A 152 2.44 5.37 4.19
C SER A 152 2.36 6.80 4.71
N ARG A 153 2.64 7.82 3.88
CA ARG A 153 2.48 9.24 4.23
C ARG A 153 1.03 9.63 4.44
N ILE A 154 0.11 9.13 3.60
CA ILE A 154 -1.33 9.37 3.78
C ILE A 154 -1.77 8.83 5.15
N PHE A 155 -1.35 7.61 5.49
CA PHE A 155 -1.68 7.02 6.78
C PHE A 155 -1.05 7.76 7.96
N ALA A 156 0.21 8.20 7.83
CA ALA A 156 0.88 9.06 8.80
C ALA A 156 0.08 10.33 9.09
N ARG A 157 -0.30 11.08 8.04
CA ARG A 157 -1.08 12.32 8.17
C ARG A 157 -2.46 12.06 8.78
N TYR A 158 -3.09 10.93 8.47
CA TYR A 158 -4.34 10.54 9.13
C TYR A 158 -4.13 10.37 10.64
N LEU A 159 -3.10 9.63 11.07
CA LEU A 159 -2.84 9.46 12.50
C LEU A 159 -2.44 10.76 13.21
N ASP A 160 -1.72 11.67 12.54
CA ASP A 160 -1.39 12.97 13.11
C ASP A 160 -2.63 13.86 13.27
N ALA A 161 -3.56 13.83 12.31
CA ALA A 161 -4.81 14.58 12.41
C ALA A 161 -5.73 14.08 13.54
N GLU A 162 -5.59 12.81 13.95
CA GLU A 162 -6.35 12.20 15.04
C GLU A 162 -5.72 12.45 16.43
N ARG A 163 -4.53 13.06 16.53
CA ARG A 163 -3.92 13.37 17.82
C ARG A 163 -4.64 14.56 18.48
N PRO A 164 -5.11 14.44 19.73
CA PRO A 164 -5.59 15.60 20.48
C PRO A 164 -4.45 16.60 20.70
N GLU A 165 -4.76 17.90 20.65
CA GLU A 165 -3.85 18.99 21.06
C GLU A 165 -3.41 18.84 22.53
#